data_AF-A0A0Q5J4X4-F1
#
_entry.id   AF-A0A0Q5J4X4-F1
#
_cell.length_a   1.000
_cell.length_b   1.000
_cell.length_c   1.000
_cell.angle_alpha   90.00
_cell.angle_beta   90.00
_cell.angle_gamma   90.00
#
_symmetry.space_group_name_H-M   'P 1'
#
loop_
_entity.id
_entity.type
_entity.pdbx_description
1 polymer ?
#
loop_
_entity_poly.entity_id
_entity_poly.type
_entity_poly.pdbx_seq_one_letter_code
_entity_poly.pdbx_strand_id
1 'polypeptide(L)'
;MSLPLVDLPRELDGRNVLVVPHGADVVVLATAWFPDATWVREPVSVDDAARSRPMTGARFRGIASAVAEPSPGLLRLNGAASLEGPIPAGPSTARTTGLVVPAVDLYALVPADPRASLDLVYGWMAAAARRVAGSIVPADRAHAVVVPDPGAAVDLTLWSAMPLSAQDALPLVRPAMTGARVGPTDVPHPQQSEGTPGPPTFSVTATFEYDGAVTVRTGRSSEVPVALSRLDWREFGPWSYHVTWIPPEPEELRQEHPSQLHLIARSRVEPSVARIAAALWRAVGGTVVDSGGFIVTPGELQDRATARR
;
A
#
# COMPACT_ATOMS: atom_id res chain seq x y z
N MET A 1 -7.84 14.69 -30.02
CA MET A 1 -8.65 13.54 -29.56
C MET A 1 -9.25 13.93 -28.23
N SER A 2 -10.58 13.97 -28.10
CA SER A 2 -11.23 14.26 -26.81
C SER A 2 -10.91 13.13 -25.83
N LEU A 3 -10.41 13.46 -24.65
CA LEU A 3 -10.26 12.49 -23.57
C LEU A 3 -11.64 11.89 -23.25
N PRO A 4 -11.74 10.59 -22.93
CA PRO A 4 -13.00 10.00 -22.51
C PRO A 4 -13.52 10.77 -21.30
N LEU A 5 -14.77 11.22 -21.37
CA LEU A 5 -15.41 11.93 -20.27
C LEU A 5 -15.60 10.93 -19.11
N VAL A 6 -15.01 11.23 -17.96
CA VAL A 6 -15.18 10.41 -16.75
C VAL A 6 -16.60 10.63 -16.22
N ASP A 7 -17.35 9.55 -16.00
CA ASP A 7 -18.73 9.57 -15.52
C ASP A 7 -18.75 9.62 -13.99
N LEU A 8 -18.63 10.84 -13.44
CA LEU A 8 -18.69 11.10 -12.00
C LEU A 8 -19.99 11.82 -11.60
N PRO A 9 -20.51 11.58 -10.38
CA PRO A 9 -21.56 12.40 -9.80
C PRO A 9 -21.18 13.89 -9.82
N ARG A 10 -22.13 14.76 -10.14
CA ARG A 10 -21.93 16.22 -10.24
C ARG A 10 -21.34 16.85 -8.97
N GLU A 11 -21.63 16.25 -7.82
CA GLU A 11 -21.12 16.68 -6.51
C GLU A 11 -19.59 16.56 -6.38
N LEU A 12 -18.97 15.78 -7.27
CA LEU A 12 -17.52 15.56 -7.34
C LEU A 12 -16.83 16.43 -8.39
N ASP A 13 -17.56 17.28 -9.11
CA ASP A 13 -16.99 18.15 -10.14
C ASP A 13 -15.97 19.12 -9.53
N GLY A 14 -14.83 19.26 -10.20
CA GLY A 14 -13.72 20.11 -9.74
C GLY A 14 -12.94 19.57 -8.54
N ARG A 15 -13.14 18.31 -8.15
CA ARG A 15 -12.44 17.67 -7.01
C ARG A 15 -11.53 16.53 -7.46
N ASN A 16 -10.40 16.39 -6.77
CA ASN A 16 -9.54 15.21 -6.90
C ASN A 16 -10.25 14.04 -6.21
N VAL A 17 -10.42 12.92 -6.91
CA VAL A 17 -11.18 11.77 -6.42
C VAL A 17 -10.26 10.55 -6.37
N LEU A 18 -10.14 9.93 -5.20
CA LEU A 18 -9.61 8.58 -5.06
C LEU A 18 -10.73 7.58 -5.36
N VAL A 19 -10.49 6.67 -6.29
CA VAL A 19 -11.41 5.61 -6.70
C VAL A 19 -10.83 4.29 -6.22
N VAL A 20 -11.59 3.55 -5.42
CA VAL A 20 -11.18 2.23 -4.91
C VAL A 20 -12.24 1.18 -5.23
N PRO A 21 -11.89 -0.11 -5.36
CA PRO A 21 -12.88 -1.17 -5.41
C PRO A 21 -13.84 -1.09 -4.22
N HIS A 22 -15.13 -1.38 -4.47
CA HIS A 22 -16.14 -1.31 -3.42
C HIS A 22 -15.77 -2.21 -2.23
N GLY A 23 -15.87 -1.67 -1.02
CA GLY A 23 -15.54 -2.36 0.23
C GLY A 23 -14.05 -2.33 0.62
N ALA A 24 -13.20 -1.61 -0.12
CA ALA A 24 -11.83 -1.35 0.32
C ALA A 24 -11.80 -0.54 1.63
N ASP A 25 -10.99 -0.99 2.60
CA ASP A 25 -10.84 -0.32 3.89
C ASP A 25 -9.94 0.92 3.76
N VAL A 26 -10.56 2.07 3.45
CA VAL A 26 -9.86 3.34 3.29
C VAL A 26 -9.22 3.84 4.59
N VAL A 27 -9.72 3.43 5.76
CA VAL A 27 -9.15 3.83 7.05
C VAL A 27 -7.81 3.12 7.27
N VAL A 28 -7.75 1.83 6.95
CA VAL A 28 -6.48 1.07 6.97
C VAL A 28 -5.47 1.67 5.98
N LEU A 29 -5.91 2.07 4.78
CA LEU A 29 -5.04 2.74 3.83
C LEU A 29 -4.54 4.10 4.36
N ALA A 30 -5.42 4.91 4.94
CA ALA A 30 -5.07 6.23 5.46
C ALA A 30 -4.11 6.14 6.66
N THR A 31 -4.39 5.23 7.60
CA THR A 31 -3.59 5.06 8.82
C THR A 31 -2.16 4.60 8.59
N ALA A 32 -1.86 4.02 7.42
CA ALA A 32 -0.50 3.66 7.03
C ALA A 32 0.42 4.88 6.83
N TRP A 33 -0.12 6.04 6.45
CA TRP A 33 0.64 7.28 6.23
C TRP A 33 0.26 8.40 7.21
N PHE A 34 -0.94 8.32 7.78
CA PHE A 34 -1.47 9.32 8.69
C PHE A 34 -1.99 8.64 9.97
N PRO A 35 -1.18 8.54 11.04
CA PRO A 35 -1.48 7.68 12.17
C PRO A 35 -2.75 8.11 12.92
N ASP A 36 -3.13 9.39 12.83
CA ASP A 36 -4.32 9.97 13.45
C ASP A 36 -5.56 9.99 12.53
N ALA A 37 -5.49 9.31 11.37
CA ALA A 37 -6.60 9.25 10.44
C ALA A 37 -7.83 8.60 11.09
N THR A 38 -8.97 9.27 11.00
CA THR A 38 -10.20 8.83 11.67
C THR A 38 -11.43 9.52 11.09
N TRP A 39 -12.58 8.86 11.18
CA TRP A 39 -13.86 9.44 10.78
C TRP A 39 -14.24 10.58 11.73
N VAL A 40 -14.34 11.79 11.18
CA VAL A 40 -14.98 12.93 11.86
C VAL A 40 -16.49 12.79 11.80
N ARG A 41 -16.98 12.24 10.68
CA ARG A 41 -18.35 11.82 10.47
C ARG A 41 -18.31 10.44 9.84
N GLU A 42 -18.92 9.45 10.49
CA GLU A 42 -19.01 8.11 9.90
C GLU A 42 -19.97 8.10 8.71
N PRO A 43 -19.67 7.34 7.65
CA PRO A 43 -20.58 7.16 6.54
C PRO A 43 -21.79 6.33 6.96
N VAL A 44 -22.96 6.68 6.43
CA VAL A 44 -24.18 5.89 6.60
C VAL A 44 -24.49 5.24 5.27
N SER A 45 -24.39 3.91 5.20
CA SER A 45 -24.74 3.16 4.00
C SER A 45 -26.26 3.10 3.80
N VAL A 46 -26.70 2.81 2.57
CA VAL A 46 -28.12 2.56 2.27
C VAL A 46 -28.68 1.40 3.12
N ASP A 47 -27.88 0.37 3.36
CA ASP A 47 -28.28 -0.79 4.14
C ASP A 47 -28.39 -0.47 5.63
N ASP A 48 -27.50 0.38 6.17
CA ASP A 48 -27.57 0.84 7.56
C ASP A 48 -28.78 1.77 7.78
N ALA A 49 -29.03 2.67 6.84
CA ALA A 49 -30.22 3.52 6.81
C ALA A 49 -31.51 2.68 6.75
N ALA A 50 -31.53 1.64 5.92
CA ALA A 50 -32.68 0.73 5.80
C ALA A 50 -32.91 -0.10 7.08
N ARG A 51 -31.83 -0.58 7.72
CA ARG A 51 -31.89 -1.29 9.02
C ARG A 51 -32.37 -0.39 10.17
N SER A 52 -32.13 0.92 10.06
CA SER A 52 -32.53 1.92 11.05
C SER A 52 -34.00 2.37 10.92
N ARG A 53 -34.76 1.81 9.96
CA ARG A 53 -36.17 2.15 9.78
C ARG A 53 -36.98 1.73 11.02
N PRO A 54 -37.89 2.58 11.52
CA PRO A 54 -38.66 2.28 12.71
C PRO A 54 -39.52 1.02 12.49
N MET A 55 -39.44 0.09 13.44
CA MET A 55 -40.30 -1.09 13.43
C MET A 55 -41.77 -0.66 13.58
N THR A 56 -42.57 -0.91 12.56
CA THR A 56 -44.00 -0.63 12.57
C THR A 56 -44.76 -1.73 13.33
N GLY A 57 -45.48 -1.35 14.39
CA GLY A 57 -46.31 -2.27 15.16
C GLY A 57 -46.89 -1.64 16.42
N ALA A 58 -48.04 -2.15 16.89
CA ALA A 58 -48.74 -1.64 18.08
C ALA A 58 -47.85 -1.59 19.34
N ARG A 59 -46.83 -2.47 19.41
CA ARG A 59 -45.86 -2.57 20.50
C ARG A 59 -44.71 -1.55 20.48
N PHE A 60 -44.60 -0.73 19.42
CA PHE A 60 -43.52 0.25 19.26
C PHE A 60 -44.02 1.71 19.17
N ARG A 61 -45.30 1.96 19.49
CA ARG A 61 -45.84 3.33 19.59
C ARG A 61 -45.14 4.08 20.73
N GLY A 62 -44.35 5.09 20.39
CA GLY A 62 -43.70 6.00 21.35
C GLY A 62 -42.16 6.00 21.29
N ILE A 63 -41.53 5.08 20.56
CA ILE A 63 -40.08 5.11 20.32
C ILE A 63 -39.84 5.87 19.02
N ALA A 64 -39.44 7.14 19.13
CA ALA A 64 -38.95 7.91 18.00
C ALA A 64 -37.53 7.45 17.67
N SER A 65 -37.40 6.46 16.80
CA SER A 65 -36.11 6.13 16.19
C SER A 65 -35.87 7.16 15.08
N ALA A 66 -34.82 7.97 15.20
CA ALA A 66 -34.40 8.86 14.14
C ALA A 66 -34.00 8.01 12.91
N VAL A 67 -34.65 8.23 11.78
CA VAL A 67 -34.29 7.57 10.52
C VAL A 67 -32.97 8.17 10.06
N ALA A 68 -31.91 7.36 10.04
CA ALA A 68 -30.64 7.77 9.47
C ALA A 68 -30.77 7.81 7.94
N GLU A 69 -30.43 8.95 7.32
CA GLU A 69 -30.37 9.07 5.87
C GLU A 69 -28.98 8.63 5.36
N PRO A 70 -28.91 7.91 4.21
CA PRO A 70 -27.62 7.56 3.60
C PRO A 70 -26.83 8.83 3.32
N SER A 71 -25.60 8.90 3.82
CA SER A 71 -24.77 10.09 3.69
C SER A 71 -23.27 9.74 3.65
N PRO A 72 -22.47 10.47 2.85
CA PRO A 72 -21.03 10.30 2.85
C PRO A 72 -20.42 10.67 4.20
N GLY A 73 -19.44 9.88 4.62
CA GLY A 73 -18.59 10.19 5.76
C GLY A 73 -17.57 11.27 5.45
N LEU A 74 -16.88 11.74 6.48
CA LEU A 74 -15.74 12.63 6.38
C LEU A 74 -14.57 12.04 7.16
N LEU A 75 -13.60 11.48 6.46
CA LEU A 75 -12.39 10.90 7.00
C LEU A 75 -11.30 11.97 7.08
N ARG A 76 -10.90 12.36 8.29
CA ARG A 76 -9.73 13.23 8.44
C ARG A 76 -8.48 12.40 8.15
N LEU A 77 -7.61 12.89 7.26
CA LEU A 77 -6.29 12.30 7.03
C LEU A 77 -5.30 12.91 8.01
N ASN A 78 -5.08 14.22 7.90
CA ASN A 78 -4.18 15.00 8.74
C ASN A 78 -4.75 16.43 8.92
N GLY A 79 -3.93 17.37 9.40
CA GLY A 79 -4.34 18.77 9.52
C GLY A 79 -4.53 19.52 8.18
N ALA A 80 -4.08 18.95 7.06
CA ALA A 80 -4.10 19.58 5.74
C ALA A 80 -5.29 19.13 4.87
N ALA A 81 -5.81 17.91 5.07
CA ALA A 81 -6.88 17.37 4.22
C ALA A 81 -7.75 16.30 4.89
N SER A 82 -8.95 16.14 4.34
CA SER A 82 -9.91 15.06 4.63
C SER A 82 -10.40 14.41 3.33
N LEU A 83 -11.00 13.24 3.42
CA LEU A 83 -11.75 12.60 2.34
C LEU A 83 -13.24 12.58 2.64
N GLU A 84 -14.05 12.95 1.67
CA GLU A 84 -15.51 12.84 1.72
C GLU A 84 -15.97 11.64 0.89
N GLY A 85 -16.64 10.69 1.52
CA GLY A 85 -17.02 9.40 0.94
C GLY A 85 -17.29 8.33 2.01
N PRO A 86 -17.50 7.06 1.64
CA PRO A 86 -17.65 6.56 0.28
C PRO A 86 -18.91 7.09 -0.40
N ILE A 87 -18.80 7.36 -1.70
CA ILE A 87 -19.95 7.51 -2.61
C ILE A 87 -19.93 6.28 -3.54
N PRO A 88 -20.85 5.31 -3.37
CA PRO A 88 -20.88 4.12 -4.20
C PRO A 88 -21.20 4.45 -5.65
N ALA A 89 -20.48 3.84 -6.59
CA ALA A 89 -20.73 3.97 -8.02
C ALA A 89 -20.67 2.63 -8.74
N GLY A 90 -21.48 2.52 -9.80
CA GLY A 90 -21.68 1.27 -10.53
C GLY A 90 -20.63 1.00 -11.62
N PRO A 91 -20.88 -0.03 -12.45
CA PRO A 91 -19.94 -0.48 -13.49
C PRO A 91 -19.59 0.56 -14.57
N SER A 92 -20.45 1.58 -14.79
CA SER A 92 -20.18 2.67 -15.73
C SER A 92 -18.99 3.50 -15.26
N THR A 93 -19.07 4.01 -14.03
CA THR A 93 -18.00 4.79 -13.39
C THR A 93 -16.74 3.96 -13.22
N ALA A 94 -16.84 2.68 -12.79
CA ALA A 94 -15.68 1.80 -12.69
C ALA A 94 -14.90 1.73 -14.02
N ARG A 95 -15.58 1.49 -15.15
CA ARG A 95 -14.93 1.43 -16.47
C ARG A 95 -14.34 2.77 -16.92
N THR A 96 -15.05 3.88 -16.74
CA THR A 96 -14.56 5.21 -17.15
C THR A 96 -13.41 5.71 -16.29
N THR A 97 -13.25 5.17 -15.08
CA THR A 97 -12.12 5.41 -14.18
C THR A 97 -11.00 4.37 -14.32
N GLY A 98 -11.04 3.52 -15.35
CA GLY A 98 -9.96 2.59 -15.69
C GLY A 98 -9.96 1.26 -14.91
N LEU A 99 -11.03 0.97 -14.16
CA LEU A 99 -11.15 -0.23 -13.34
C LEU A 99 -12.04 -1.30 -13.99
N VAL A 100 -11.66 -2.57 -13.80
CA VAL A 100 -12.41 -3.76 -14.26
C VAL A 100 -13.03 -4.49 -13.06
N VAL A 101 -13.93 -3.80 -12.35
CA VAL A 101 -14.68 -4.33 -11.20
C VAL A 101 -16.16 -3.95 -11.29
N PRO A 102 -17.08 -4.68 -10.64
CA PRO A 102 -18.51 -4.40 -10.72
C PRO A 102 -18.95 -3.12 -10.00
N ALA A 103 -18.22 -2.70 -8.97
CA ALA A 103 -18.56 -1.52 -8.18
C ALA A 103 -17.31 -0.88 -7.59
N VAL A 104 -17.36 0.45 -7.40
CA VAL A 104 -16.29 1.26 -6.80
C VAL A 104 -16.87 2.19 -5.76
N ASP A 105 -16.03 2.58 -4.81
CA ASP A 105 -16.32 3.67 -3.87
C ASP A 105 -15.46 4.89 -4.23
N LEU A 106 -16.11 6.05 -4.29
CA LEU A 106 -15.47 7.33 -4.61
C LEU A 106 -15.22 8.12 -3.32
N TYR A 107 -14.01 8.68 -3.22
CA TYR A 107 -13.60 9.52 -2.10
C TYR A 107 -13.04 10.86 -2.61
N ALA A 108 -13.74 11.95 -2.32
CA ALA A 108 -13.37 13.29 -2.74
C ALA A 108 -12.36 13.90 -1.78
N LEU A 109 -11.26 14.44 -2.30
CA LEU A 109 -10.30 15.19 -1.49
C LEU A 109 -10.86 16.55 -1.09
N VAL A 110 -10.83 16.83 0.22
CA VAL A 110 -11.26 18.08 0.83
C VAL A 110 -10.07 18.73 1.56
N PRO A 111 -9.39 19.70 0.94
CA PRO A 111 -8.33 20.47 1.60
C PRO A 111 -8.91 21.28 2.77
N ALA A 112 -8.16 21.38 3.88
CA ALA A 112 -8.54 22.21 5.03
C ALA A 112 -8.39 23.71 4.73
N ASP A 113 -7.40 24.08 3.91
CA ASP A 113 -7.16 25.42 3.37
C ASP A 113 -6.74 25.26 1.90
N PRO A 114 -7.25 26.08 0.96
CA PRO A 114 -6.74 26.15 -0.42
C PRO A 114 -5.22 26.29 -0.58
N ARG A 115 -4.51 26.78 0.44
CA ARG A 115 -3.05 26.94 0.44
C ARG A 115 -2.27 25.79 1.07
N ALA A 116 -2.94 24.81 1.65
CA ALA A 116 -2.26 23.68 2.28
C ALA A 116 -1.44 22.90 1.24
N SER A 117 -0.20 22.51 1.58
CA SER A 117 0.54 21.55 0.74
C SER A 117 -0.14 20.19 0.83
N LEU A 118 -0.41 19.61 -0.35
CA LEU A 118 -1.07 18.32 -0.51
C LEU A 118 -0.13 17.25 -1.07
N ASP A 119 1.18 17.52 -1.15
CA ASP A 119 2.15 16.62 -1.80
C ASP A 119 2.18 15.25 -1.14
N LEU A 120 2.18 15.22 0.20
CA LEU A 120 2.11 13.98 0.98
C LEU A 120 0.77 13.25 0.76
N VAL A 121 -0.34 13.99 0.60
CA VAL A 121 -1.67 13.42 0.36
C VAL A 121 -1.78 12.84 -1.03
N TYR A 122 -1.20 13.48 -2.05
CA TYR A 122 -1.13 12.93 -3.41
C TYR A 122 -0.23 11.71 -3.49
N GLY A 123 0.92 11.73 -2.80
CA GLY A 123 1.78 10.56 -2.65
C GLY A 123 1.04 9.38 -2.02
N TRP A 124 0.29 9.64 -0.94
CA TRP A 124 -0.55 8.65 -0.30
C TRP A 124 -1.66 8.14 -1.23
N MET A 125 -2.40 9.02 -1.92
CA MET A 125 -3.48 8.62 -2.84
C MET A 125 -2.94 7.69 -3.93
N ALA A 126 -1.76 7.97 -4.49
CA ALA A 126 -1.13 7.12 -5.50
C ALA A 126 -0.72 5.76 -4.93
N ALA A 127 -0.16 5.73 -3.71
CA ALA A 127 0.19 4.50 -3.02
C ALA A 127 -1.05 3.67 -2.66
N ALA A 128 -2.11 4.31 -2.16
CA ALA A 128 -3.38 3.69 -1.80
C ALA A 128 -4.10 3.12 -3.02
N ALA A 129 -4.22 3.90 -4.11
CA ALA A 129 -4.77 3.42 -5.37
C ALA A 129 -3.97 2.23 -5.91
N ARG A 130 -2.64 2.29 -5.91
CA ARG A 130 -1.80 1.14 -6.29
C ARG A 130 -2.11 -0.11 -5.47
N ARG A 131 -2.18 0.05 -4.15
CA ARG A 131 -2.37 -1.02 -3.17
C ARG A 131 -3.67 -1.79 -3.38
N VAL A 132 -4.74 -1.11 -3.79
CA VAL A 132 -6.07 -1.71 -4.00
C VAL A 132 -6.45 -1.85 -5.47
N ALA A 133 -5.52 -1.67 -6.41
CA ALA A 133 -5.81 -1.61 -7.85
C ALA A 133 -6.91 -0.57 -8.20
N GLY A 134 -6.88 0.55 -7.51
CA GLY A 134 -7.72 1.73 -7.70
C GLY A 134 -7.16 2.73 -8.72
N SER A 135 -7.78 3.91 -8.77
CA SER A 135 -7.35 5.02 -9.64
C SER A 135 -7.59 6.38 -8.99
N ILE A 136 -7.09 7.44 -9.63
CA ILE A 136 -7.25 8.82 -9.20
C ILE A 136 -7.81 9.62 -10.37
N VAL A 137 -8.89 10.36 -10.12
CA VAL A 137 -9.44 11.31 -11.10
C VAL A 137 -9.02 12.73 -10.71
N PRO A 138 -8.18 13.42 -11.51
CA PRO A 138 -7.76 14.79 -11.23
C PRO A 138 -8.91 15.79 -11.25
N ALA A 139 -8.82 16.83 -10.43
CA ALA A 139 -9.84 17.88 -10.29
C ALA A 139 -10.12 18.65 -11.60
N ASP A 140 -9.06 18.96 -12.36
CA ASP A 140 -9.15 19.77 -13.57
C ASP A 140 -9.83 19.06 -14.74
N ARG A 141 -9.96 17.73 -14.68
CA ARG A 141 -10.47 16.86 -15.75
C ARG A 141 -9.76 17.03 -17.11
N ALA A 142 -8.69 17.80 -17.16
CA ALA A 142 -7.85 18.02 -18.33
C ALA A 142 -6.78 16.93 -18.43
N HIS A 143 -6.38 16.38 -17.28
CA HIS A 143 -5.51 15.22 -17.21
C HIS A 143 -6.32 13.93 -17.25
N ALA A 144 -5.73 12.90 -17.86
CA ALA A 144 -6.30 11.56 -17.87
C ALA A 144 -6.43 11.00 -16.45
N VAL A 145 -7.33 10.04 -16.29
CA VAL A 145 -7.41 9.24 -15.06
C VAL A 145 -6.06 8.57 -14.81
N VAL A 146 -5.52 8.76 -13.61
CA VAL A 146 -4.26 8.14 -13.21
C VAL A 146 -4.58 6.77 -12.64
N VAL A 147 -4.07 5.72 -13.28
CA VAL A 147 -4.23 4.33 -12.81
C VAL A 147 -2.84 3.81 -12.42
N PRO A 148 -2.46 3.91 -11.13
CA PRO A 148 -1.16 3.41 -10.68
C PRO A 148 -1.04 1.90 -10.91
N ASP A 149 0.10 1.47 -11.43
CA ASP A 149 0.38 0.06 -11.67
C ASP A 149 0.41 -0.76 -10.36
N PRO A 150 -0.58 -1.63 -10.10
CA PRO A 150 -0.70 -2.36 -8.84
C PRO A 150 0.49 -3.31 -8.58
N GLY A 151 1.17 -3.77 -9.64
CA GLY A 151 2.32 -4.65 -9.53
C GLY A 151 3.64 -3.94 -9.24
N ALA A 152 3.66 -2.60 -9.15
CA ALA A 152 4.90 -1.84 -8.95
C ALA A 152 5.49 -1.97 -7.53
N ALA A 153 4.69 -2.38 -6.53
CA ALA A 153 5.12 -2.53 -5.14
C ALA A 153 5.75 -3.91 -4.86
N VAL A 154 6.91 -4.17 -5.49
CA VAL A 154 7.63 -5.45 -5.40
C VAL A 154 8.46 -5.54 -4.12
N ASP A 155 9.16 -4.46 -3.78
CA ASP A 155 10.13 -4.44 -2.68
C ASP A 155 9.43 -4.59 -1.33
N LEU A 156 10.08 -5.36 -0.46
CA LEU A 156 9.61 -5.62 0.89
C LEU A 156 10.70 -5.28 1.90
N THR A 157 10.32 -4.64 3.00
CA THR A 157 11.19 -4.42 4.14
C THR A 157 10.62 -5.13 5.36
N LEU A 158 11.37 -6.09 5.91
CA LEU A 158 11.06 -6.68 7.21
C LEU A 158 11.70 -5.85 8.32
N TRP A 159 10.89 -5.45 9.30
CA TRP A 159 11.35 -4.83 10.54
C TRP A 159 11.29 -5.86 11.65
N SER A 160 12.42 -6.15 12.31
CA SER A 160 12.49 -7.03 13.48
C SER A 160 13.25 -6.45 14.67
N ALA A 161 12.93 -6.93 15.88
CA ALA A 161 13.72 -6.71 17.08
C ALA A 161 15.01 -7.56 17.12
N MET A 162 15.10 -8.60 16.30
CA MET A 162 16.20 -9.56 16.33
C MET A 162 17.13 -9.40 15.11
N PRO A 163 18.44 -9.11 15.32
CA PRO A 163 19.42 -9.11 14.24
C PRO A 163 19.80 -10.54 13.82
N LEU A 164 20.22 -10.70 12.57
CA LEU A 164 20.82 -11.93 12.04
C LEU A 164 22.22 -11.64 11.54
N SER A 165 23.13 -12.58 11.78
CA SER A 165 24.42 -12.56 11.09
C SER A 165 24.24 -12.97 9.61
N ALA A 166 25.22 -12.61 8.78
CA ALA A 166 25.30 -13.12 7.41
C ALA A 166 25.28 -14.66 7.34
N GLN A 167 25.96 -15.32 8.29
CA GLN A 167 26.07 -16.78 8.34
C GLN A 167 24.74 -17.45 8.66
N ASP A 168 23.90 -16.83 9.49
CA ASP A 168 22.58 -17.34 9.86
C ASP A 168 21.53 -17.01 8.80
N ALA A 169 21.62 -15.82 8.18
CA ALA A 169 20.65 -15.38 7.18
C ALA A 169 20.78 -16.11 5.85
N LEU A 170 22.00 -16.39 5.38
CA LEU A 170 22.23 -16.95 4.05
C LEU A 170 21.57 -18.33 3.85
N PRO A 171 21.66 -19.31 4.78
CA PRO A 171 20.96 -20.58 4.65
C PRO A 171 19.44 -20.44 4.58
N LEU A 172 18.86 -19.41 5.18
CA LEU A 172 17.41 -19.16 5.21
C LEU A 172 16.89 -18.64 3.85
N VAL A 173 17.62 -17.71 3.23
CA VAL A 173 17.17 -17.04 2.00
C VAL A 173 17.56 -17.78 0.73
N ARG A 174 18.63 -18.59 0.77
CA ARG A 174 19.17 -19.29 -0.41
C ARG A 174 18.15 -20.22 -1.11
N PRO A 175 17.29 -20.98 -0.41
CA PRO A 175 16.25 -21.77 -1.08
C PRO A 175 15.27 -20.93 -1.91
N ALA A 176 14.98 -19.70 -1.47
CA ALA A 176 14.09 -18.77 -2.17
C ALA A 176 14.77 -18.12 -3.41
N MET A 177 16.10 -18.21 -3.51
CA MET A 177 16.92 -17.70 -4.62
C MET A 177 17.18 -18.77 -5.69
N THR A 178 16.36 -19.84 -5.74
CA THR A 178 16.50 -20.89 -6.75
C THR A 178 16.44 -20.31 -8.17
N GLY A 179 17.39 -20.70 -9.02
CA GLY A 179 17.50 -20.21 -10.40
C GLY A 179 18.35 -18.93 -10.54
N ALA A 180 18.79 -18.32 -9.44
CA ALA A 180 19.72 -17.21 -9.45
C ALA A 180 21.16 -17.65 -9.16
N ARG A 181 22.12 -16.87 -9.68
CA ARG A 181 23.52 -16.90 -9.23
C ARG A 181 23.64 -16.03 -7.98
N VAL A 182 23.88 -16.65 -6.84
CA VAL A 182 24.08 -15.93 -5.57
C VAL A 182 25.53 -15.47 -5.48
N GLY A 183 25.75 -14.16 -5.40
CA GLY A 183 27.06 -13.54 -5.23
C GLY A 183 27.63 -13.71 -3.82
N PRO A 184 28.87 -13.24 -3.59
CA PRO A 184 29.45 -13.23 -2.24
C PRO A 184 28.62 -12.34 -1.30
N THR A 185 28.58 -12.72 -0.02
CA THR A 185 27.99 -11.88 1.01
C THR A 185 28.96 -10.76 1.36
N ASP A 186 28.52 -9.52 1.17
CA ASP A 186 29.26 -8.34 1.61
C ASP A 186 28.91 -8.03 3.05
N VAL A 187 29.93 -7.84 3.89
CA VAL A 187 29.80 -7.45 5.30
C VAL A 187 30.63 -6.18 5.43
N PRO A 188 29.99 -5.00 5.54
CA PRO A 188 30.70 -3.75 5.73
C PRO A 188 31.65 -3.85 6.92
N HIS A 189 32.90 -3.48 6.71
CA HIS A 189 33.85 -3.38 7.82
C HIS A 189 33.38 -2.23 8.72
N PRO A 190 33.28 -2.43 10.05
CA PRO A 190 32.87 -1.37 10.95
C PRO A 190 33.83 -0.18 10.79
N GLN A 191 33.31 0.99 10.41
CA GLN A 191 34.09 2.22 10.47
C GLN A 191 34.43 2.46 11.94
N GLN A 192 35.72 2.55 12.26
CA GLN A 192 36.27 2.58 13.62
C GLN A 192 35.86 3.82 14.46
N SER A 193 34.92 4.65 13.99
CA SER A 193 34.63 5.97 14.56
C SER A 193 33.44 6.04 15.52
N GLU A 194 32.66 4.98 15.74
CA GLU A 194 31.59 4.99 16.76
C GLU A 194 31.73 3.80 17.72
N GLY A 195 32.03 4.13 18.98
CA GLY A 195 32.53 3.23 20.03
C GLY A 195 31.55 2.24 20.62
N THR A 196 30.77 1.52 19.81
CA THR A 196 30.10 0.28 20.23
C THR A 196 29.95 -0.64 19.02
N PRO A 197 30.46 -1.89 19.03
CA PRO A 197 30.21 -2.81 17.93
C PRO A 197 28.71 -3.10 17.85
N GLY A 198 28.01 -2.45 16.92
CA GLY A 198 26.69 -2.88 16.50
C GLY A 198 26.80 -4.27 15.85
N PRO A 199 25.75 -5.10 15.88
CA PRO A 199 25.81 -6.39 15.21
C PRO A 199 25.98 -6.17 13.70
N PRO A 200 26.70 -7.08 13.02
CA PRO A 200 27.20 -6.84 11.67
C PRO A 200 26.05 -6.74 10.67
N THR A 201 26.04 -5.67 9.89
CA THR A 201 25.19 -5.58 8.70
C THR A 201 25.74 -6.45 7.58
N PHE A 202 24.89 -6.89 6.66
CA PHE A 202 25.31 -7.65 5.48
C PHE A 202 24.44 -7.32 4.26
N SER A 203 24.99 -7.64 3.08
CA SER A 203 24.29 -7.61 1.80
C SER A 203 24.55 -8.91 1.04
N VAL A 204 23.51 -9.48 0.44
CA VAL A 204 23.64 -10.60 -0.51
C VAL A 204 22.80 -10.33 -1.75
N THR A 205 23.35 -10.63 -2.91
CA THR A 205 22.70 -10.41 -4.21
C THR A 205 22.50 -11.73 -4.93
N ALA A 206 21.28 -11.95 -5.43
CA ALA A 206 20.91 -13.07 -6.28
C ALA A 206 20.57 -12.55 -7.68
N THR A 207 21.38 -12.91 -8.67
CA THR A 207 21.21 -12.46 -10.06
C THR A 207 20.51 -13.51 -10.91
N PHE A 208 19.39 -13.12 -11.53
CA PHE A 208 18.62 -13.90 -12.49
C PHE A 208 18.99 -13.46 -13.92
N GLU A 209 19.17 -14.41 -14.83
CA GLU A 209 19.69 -14.15 -16.19
C GLU A 209 18.85 -13.14 -16.98
N TYR A 210 17.52 -13.19 -16.85
CA TYR A 210 16.59 -12.35 -17.59
C TYR A 210 15.76 -11.40 -16.72
N ASP A 211 15.80 -11.59 -15.39
CA ASP A 211 14.88 -10.91 -14.47
C ASP A 211 15.59 -9.88 -13.58
N GLY A 212 16.89 -9.66 -13.76
CA GLY A 212 17.66 -8.70 -12.96
C GLY A 212 18.18 -9.33 -11.67
N ALA A 213 18.23 -8.57 -10.58
CA ALA A 213 18.79 -9.04 -9.32
C ALA A 213 17.87 -8.77 -8.13
N VAL A 214 17.88 -9.66 -7.14
CA VAL A 214 17.28 -9.39 -5.82
C VAL A 214 18.40 -9.21 -4.81
N THR A 215 18.35 -8.12 -4.08
CA THR A 215 19.30 -7.80 -3.02
C THR A 215 18.62 -7.94 -1.66
N VAL A 216 19.33 -8.55 -0.71
CA VAL A 216 18.92 -8.57 0.70
C VAL A 216 19.96 -7.77 1.47
N ARG A 217 19.57 -6.63 2.01
CA ARG A 217 20.41 -5.79 2.86
C ARG A 217 19.83 -5.71 4.25
N THR A 218 20.63 -5.98 5.27
CA THR A 218 20.26 -5.67 6.65
C THR A 218 20.86 -4.35 7.09
N GLY A 219 20.11 -3.62 7.91
CA GLY A 219 20.53 -2.37 8.52
C GLY A 219 19.90 -2.20 9.89
N ARG A 220 20.43 -1.22 10.64
CA ARG A 220 19.77 -0.66 11.81
C ARG A 220 19.26 0.72 11.43
N SER A 221 18.00 1.01 11.69
CA SER A 221 17.41 2.33 11.42
C SER A 221 16.68 2.86 12.64
N SER A 222 16.79 4.16 12.88
CA SER A 222 15.91 4.91 13.79
C SER A 222 14.73 5.54 13.06
N GLU A 223 14.78 5.61 11.73
CA GLU A 223 13.70 6.10 10.88
C GLU A 223 12.84 4.91 10.47
N VAL A 224 11.61 4.86 10.98
CA VAL A 224 10.68 3.75 10.76
C VAL A 224 9.44 4.21 9.98
N PRO A 225 8.86 3.36 9.11
CA PRO A 225 7.63 3.69 8.41
C PRO A 225 6.49 4.08 9.36
N VAL A 226 5.70 5.07 8.96
CA VAL A 226 4.57 5.58 9.76
C VAL A 226 3.58 4.47 10.10
N ALA A 227 3.36 3.51 9.21
CA ALA A 227 2.48 2.36 9.46
C ALA A 227 2.85 1.54 10.71
N LEU A 228 4.12 1.58 11.14
CA LEU A 228 4.58 0.87 12.34
C LEU A 228 4.36 1.66 13.63
N SER A 229 4.05 2.95 13.55
CA SER A 229 3.89 3.83 14.73
C SER A 229 2.76 3.41 15.67
N ARG A 230 1.82 2.59 15.19
CA ARG A 230 0.68 2.09 15.95
C ARG A 230 0.91 0.71 16.59
N LEU A 231 2.06 0.09 16.35
CA LEU A 231 2.43 -1.21 16.90
C LEU A 231 3.32 -1.04 18.14
N ASP A 232 3.39 -2.06 19.02
CA ASP A 232 4.41 -2.06 20.06
C ASP A 232 5.79 -2.13 19.38
N TRP A 233 6.75 -1.33 19.85
CA TRP A 233 8.09 -1.29 19.27
C TRP A 233 8.77 -2.67 19.23
N ARG A 234 8.37 -3.62 20.09
CA ARG A 234 8.88 -5.00 20.08
C ARG A 234 8.40 -5.81 18.88
N GLU A 235 7.31 -5.41 18.24
CA GLU A 235 6.75 -6.08 17.06
C GLU A 235 7.51 -5.75 15.76
N PHE A 236 8.36 -4.72 15.77
CA PHE A 236 9.10 -4.30 14.58
C PHE A 236 10.57 -3.98 14.85
N GLY A 237 10.93 -3.49 16.03
CA GLY A 237 12.32 -3.25 16.43
C GLY A 237 13.15 -2.35 15.51
N PRO A 238 14.45 -2.21 15.78
CA PRO A 238 15.32 -1.29 15.03
C PRO A 238 16.01 -1.93 13.82
N TRP A 239 15.87 -3.25 13.60
CA TRP A 239 16.54 -3.96 12.52
C TRP A 239 15.67 -4.04 11.29
N SER A 240 16.19 -3.61 10.15
CA SER A 240 15.54 -3.72 8.86
C SER A 240 16.23 -4.76 7.99
N TYR A 241 15.45 -5.49 7.20
CA TYR A 241 15.91 -6.35 6.12
C TYR A 241 15.20 -5.93 4.84
N HIS A 242 15.92 -5.20 4.00
CA HIS A 242 15.43 -4.71 2.72
C HIS A 242 15.62 -5.81 1.67
N VAL A 243 14.52 -6.29 1.10
CA VAL A 243 14.49 -7.22 -0.02
C VAL A 243 14.07 -6.43 -1.24
N THR A 244 15.05 -6.03 -2.05
CA THR A 244 14.86 -5.09 -3.16
C THR A 244 15.16 -5.75 -4.49
N TRP A 245 14.26 -5.58 -5.44
CA TRP A 245 14.46 -5.98 -6.83
C TRP A 245 15.11 -4.85 -7.64
N ILE A 246 16.17 -5.20 -8.36
CA ILE A 246 16.86 -4.35 -9.32
C ILE A 246 16.58 -4.94 -10.70
N PRO A 247 15.73 -4.31 -11.53
CA PRO A 247 15.41 -4.82 -12.86
C PRO A 247 16.65 -4.79 -13.78
N PRO A 248 16.65 -5.57 -14.89
CA PRO A 248 17.71 -5.51 -15.89
C PRO A 248 17.95 -4.08 -16.42
N GLU A 249 16.88 -3.31 -16.56
CA GLU A 249 16.88 -1.93 -17.01
C GLU A 249 16.24 -1.04 -15.92
N PRO A 250 17.05 -0.41 -15.03
CA PRO A 250 16.55 0.43 -13.94
C PRO A 250 15.68 1.61 -14.38
N GLU A 251 15.87 2.08 -15.62
CA GLU A 251 15.12 3.20 -16.18
C GLU A 251 13.63 2.92 -16.36
N GLU A 252 13.25 1.65 -16.51
CA GLU A 252 11.85 1.21 -16.60
C GLU A 252 11.04 1.55 -15.35
N LEU A 253 11.69 1.65 -14.18
CA LEU A 253 11.01 2.03 -12.92
C LEU A 253 10.48 3.46 -12.95
N ARG A 254 11.00 4.32 -13.83
CA ARG A 254 10.57 5.72 -13.98
C ARG A 254 9.52 5.91 -15.07
N GLN A 255 9.23 4.88 -15.86
CA GLN A 255 8.27 4.96 -16.96
C GLN A 255 6.85 4.84 -16.42
N GLU A 256 5.96 5.69 -16.94
CA GLU A 256 4.53 5.58 -16.67
C GLU A 256 3.93 4.28 -17.24
N HIS A 257 4.48 3.84 -18.38
CA HIS A 257 4.09 2.63 -19.08
C HIS A 257 5.34 1.78 -19.36
N PRO A 258 5.78 0.95 -18.40
CA PRO A 258 6.95 0.11 -18.58
C PRO A 258 6.73 -0.95 -19.67
N SER A 259 7.82 -1.44 -20.26
CA SER A 259 7.74 -2.44 -21.32
C SER A 259 7.14 -3.77 -20.84
N GLN A 260 6.59 -4.55 -21.79
CA GLN A 260 6.10 -5.90 -21.48
C GLN A 260 7.20 -6.83 -20.93
N LEU A 261 8.45 -6.65 -21.36
CA LEU A 261 9.58 -7.42 -20.82
C LEU A 261 9.84 -7.08 -19.36
N HIS A 262 9.78 -5.80 -18.98
CA HIS A 262 9.86 -5.38 -17.58
C HIS A 262 8.73 -5.99 -16.74
N LEU A 263 7.48 -5.93 -17.23
CA LEU A 263 6.32 -6.51 -16.54
C LEU A 263 6.44 -8.03 -16.35
N ILE A 264 6.92 -8.75 -17.37
CA ILE A 264 7.19 -10.19 -17.29
C ILE A 264 8.27 -10.47 -16.26
N ALA A 265 9.42 -9.78 -16.32
CA ALA A 265 10.52 -9.96 -15.38
C ALA A 265 10.07 -9.72 -13.93
N ARG A 266 9.32 -8.64 -13.71
CA ARG A 266 8.72 -8.32 -12.43
C ARG A 266 7.80 -9.42 -11.92
N SER A 267 6.90 -9.92 -12.77
CA SER A 267 5.97 -10.98 -12.37
C SER A 267 6.67 -12.29 -12.00
N ARG A 268 7.82 -12.59 -12.62
CA ARG A 268 8.61 -13.80 -12.32
C ARG A 268 9.42 -13.66 -11.03
N VAL A 269 9.91 -12.46 -10.73
CA VAL A 269 10.76 -12.23 -9.56
C VAL A 269 9.96 -12.00 -8.27
N GLU A 270 8.75 -11.46 -8.36
CA GLU A 270 7.90 -11.11 -7.21
C GLU A 270 7.72 -12.28 -6.21
N PRO A 271 7.42 -13.52 -6.63
CA PRO A 271 7.36 -14.66 -5.70
C PRO A 271 8.68 -14.97 -5.01
N SER A 272 9.83 -14.68 -5.64
CA SER A 272 11.14 -14.86 -5.01
C SER A 272 11.40 -13.81 -3.94
N VAL A 273 11.04 -12.54 -4.19
CA VAL A 273 11.10 -11.47 -3.19
C VAL A 273 10.23 -11.80 -1.97
N ALA A 274 8.99 -12.21 -2.20
CA ALA A 274 8.07 -12.61 -1.12
C ALA A 274 8.57 -13.84 -0.34
N ARG A 275 9.12 -14.87 -1.01
CA ARG A 275 9.69 -16.05 -0.34
C ARG A 275 10.91 -15.72 0.51
N ILE A 276 11.77 -14.80 0.06
CA ILE A 276 12.92 -14.31 0.83
C ILE A 276 12.43 -13.59 2.10
N ALA A 277 11.51 -12.63 1.96
CA ALA A 277 10.94 -11.92 3.10
C ALA A 277 10.23 -12.88 4.08
N ALA A 278 9.47 -13.85 3.58
CA ALA A 278 8.80 -14.87 4.39
C ALA A 278 9.79 -15.81 5.11
N ALA A 279 10.94 -16.12 4.51
CA ALA A 279 11.98 -16.93 5.15
C ALA A 279 12.63 -16.17 6.32
N LEU A 280 12.93 -14.88 6.12
CA LEU A 280 13.46 -14.02 7.18
C LEU A 280 12.41 -13.83 8.29
N TRP A 281 11.17 -13.50 7.94
CA TRP A 281 10.09 -13.30 8.91
C TRP A 281 9.83 -14.55 9.77
N ARG A 282 9.87 -15.75 9.19
CA ARG A 282 9.75 -17.00 9.96
C ARG A 282 10.90 -17.23 10.95
N ALA A 283 12.08 -16.71 10.65
CA ALA A 283 13.26 -16.89 11.50
C ALA A 283 13.32 -15.85 12.63
N VAL A 284 12.95 -14.59 12.35
CA VAL A 284 13.12 -13.49 13.31
C VAL A 284 11.83 -12.80 13.77
N GLY A 285 10.66 -13.23 13.31
CA GLY A 285 9.41 -12.51 13.51
C GLY A 285 9.49 -11.09 12.93
N GLY A 286 8.62 -10.22 13.42
CA GLY A 286 8.60 -8.81 13.02
C GLY A 286 7.42 -8.44 12.12
N THR A 287 7.50 -7.27 11.51
CA THR A 287 6.46 -6.70 10.64
C THR A 287 7.02 -6.41 9.25
N VAL A 288 6.34 -6.89 8.20
CA VAL A 288 6.73 -6.64 6.80
C VAL A 288 5.97 -5.43 6.27
N VAL A 289 6.68 -4.52 5.58
CA VAL A 289 6.13 -3.32 4.95
C VAL A 289 6.53 -3.30 3.48
N ASP A 290 5.60 -3.00 2.59
CA ASP A 290 5.87 -2.84 1.16
C ASP A 290 6.43 -1.44 0.82
N SER A 291 6.89 -1.23 -0.41
CA SER A 291 7.40 0.07 -0.86
C SER A 291 6.35 1.18 -0.92
N GLY A 292 5.06 0.85 -0.79
CA GLY A 292 3.97 1.81 -0.63
C GLY A 292 3.77 2.26 0.83
N GLY A 293 4.52 1.68 1.78
CA GLY A 293 4.38 1.98 3.20
C GLY A 293 3.24 1.22 3.87
N PHE A 294 2.67 0.18 3.25
CA PHE A 294 1.60 -0.62 3.84
C PHE A 294 2.14 -1.88 4.51
N ILE A 295 1.54 -2.26 5.64
CA ILE A 295 1.84 -3.54 6.30
C ILE A 295 1.37 -4.68 5.40
N VAL A 296 2.26 -5.62 5.14
CA VAL A 296 1.97 -6.86 4.41
C VAL A 296 1.69 -7.95 5.45
N THR A 297 0.46 -8.45 5.46
CA THR A 297 0.06 -9.49 6.42
C THR A 297 0.74 -10.83 6.10
N PRO A 298 0.85 -11.77 7.05
CA PRO A 298 1.39 -13.10 6.75
C PRO A 298 0.63 -13.85 5.65
N GLY A 299 -0.70 -13.69 5.58
CA GLY A 299 -1.53 -14.27 4.53
C GLY A 299 -1.20 -13.68 3.16
N GLU A 300 -1.16 -12.36 3.05
CA GLU A 300 -0.79 -11.68 1.80
C GLU A 300 0.64 -12.01 1.36
N LEU A 301 1.59 -12.07 2.31
CA LEU A 301 2.96 -12.44 2.03
C LEU A 301 3.04 -13.87 1.46
N GLN A 302 2.23 -14.79 1.99
CA GLN A 302 2.11 -16.15 1.50
C GLN A 302 1.45 -16.19 0.11
N ASP A 303 0.43 -15.37 -0.14
CA ASP A 303 -0.22 -15.26 -1.45
C ASP A 303 0.79 -14.78 -2.50
N ARG A 304 1.58 -13.72 -2.22
CA ARG A 304 2.66 -13.25 -3.10
C ARG A 304 3.72 -14.33 -3.34
N ALA A 305 4.06 -15.11 -2.31
CA ALA A 305 5.05 -16.19 -2.40
C ALA A 305 4.57 -17.41 -3.20
N THR A 306 3.26 -17.65 -3.23
CA THR A 306 2.63 -18.82 -3.87
C THR A 306 1.94 -18.51 -5.17
N ALA A 307 1.77 -17.23 -5.51
CA ALA A 307 1.26 -16.74 -6.78
C ALA A 307 2.12 -17.29 -7.94
N ARG A 308 1.83 -18.54 -8.30
CA ARG A 308 1.97 -19.07 -9.65
C ARG A 308 0.74 -18.57 -10.37
N ARG A 309 0.96 -17.73 -11.37
CA ARG A 309 -0.04 -17.64 -12.43
C ARG A 309 -0.11 -18.99 -13.13
#